data_AF-A0A556C532-F1
#
_entry.id   AF-A0A556C532-F1
#
_cell.length_a   1.000
_cell.length_b   1.000
_cell.length_c   1.000
_cell.angle_alpha   90.00
_cell.angle_beta   90.00
_cell.angle_gamma   90.00
#
_symmetry.space_group_name_H-M   'P 1'
#
loop_
_entity.id
_entity.type
_entity.pdbx_description
1 polymer ?
#
loop_
_entity_poly.entity_id
_entity_poly.type
_entity_poly.pdbx_seq_one_letter_code
_entity_poly.pdbx_strand_id
1 'polypeptide(L)' 'MKPEFLKAVHDAIGNVEHIHIEESGADSLLIHHDDAQQLQQVARTLENNNFRSALRTTGDASYIEVLNR' A
#
# COMPACT_ATOMS: atom_id res chain seq x y z
N MET A 1 5.26 4.99 16.03
CA MET A 1 4.21 4.17 15.37
C MET A 1 3.99 4.55 13.92
N LYS A 2 3.25 5.60 13.55
CA LYS A 2 2.98 5.91 12.12
C LYS A 2 4.22 6.08 11.22
N PRO A 3 5.29 6.80 11.63
CA PRO A 3 6.48 6.97 10.79
C PRO A 3 7.24 5.65 10.54
N GLU A 4 7.24 4.74 11.52
CA GLU A 4 7.93 3.45 11.42
C GLU A 4 7.14 2.48 10.54
N PHE A 5 5.81 2.48 10.65
CA PHE A 5 4.94 1.70 9.78
C PHE A 5 5.02 2.17 8.33
N LEU A 6 4.93 3.48 8.10
CA LEU A 6 5.10 4.07 6.77
C LEU A 6 6.47 3.72 6.17
N LYS A 7 7.54 3.81 6.97
CA LYS A 7 8.87 3.41 6.54
C LYS A 7 8.94 1.92 6.20
N ALA A 8 8.38 1.04 7.03
CA ALA A 8 8.38 -0.40 6.79
C ALA A 8 7.61 -0.76 5.50
N VAL A 9 6.50 -0.08 5.23
CA VAL A 9 5.75 -0.23 3.97
C VAL A 9 6.57 0.26 2.79
N HIS A 10 7.23 1.41 2.88
CA HIS A 10 8.14 1.89 1.83
C HIS A 10 9.30 0.92 1.55
N ASP A 11 9.95 0.44 2.61
CA ASP A 11 11.08 -0.49 2.51
C ASP A 11 10.64 -1.83 1.87
N ALA A 12 9.43 -2.30 2.18
CA ALA A 12 8.89 -3.54 1.62
C ALA A 12 8.53 -3.40 0.13
N ILE A 13 7.92 -2.29 -0.27
CA ILE A 13 7.51 -2.05 -1.65
C ILE A 13 8.73 -1.75 -2.54
N GLY A 14 9.74 -1.08 -1.97
CA GLY A 14 10.92 -0.63 -2.70
C GLY A 14 10.63 0.56 -3.61
N ASN A 15 11.46 0.73 -4.64
CA ASN A 15 11.28 1.79 -5.63
C ASN A 15 10.26 1.37 -6.70
N VAL A 16 9.01 1.75 -6.47
CA VAL A 16 7.97 1.75 -7.51
C VAL A 16 7.77 3.19 -7.97
N GLU A 17 7.92 3.45 -9.27
CA GLU A 17 7.72 4.78 -9.83
C GLU A 17 6.28 5.24 -9.61
N HIS A 18 6.08 6.53 -9.32
CA HIS A 18 4.76 7.15 -9.18
C HIS A 18 3.82 6.50 -8.15
N ILE A 19 4.36 5.83 -7.13
CA ILE A 19 3.56 5.35 -6.00
C ILE A 19 3.20 6.50 -5.06
N HIS A 20 1.91 6.61 -4.73
CA HIS A 20 1.43 7.56 -3.73
C HIS A 20 0.95 6.79 -2.49
N ILE A 21 1.49 7.15 -1.32
CA ILE A 21 1.09 6.56 -0.04
C ILE A 21 0.54 7.67 0.85
N GLU A 22 -0.67 7.48 1.34
CA GLU A 22 -1.32 8.40 2.29
C GLU A 22 -1.77 7.65 3.54
N GLU A 23 -1.89 8.39 4.65
CA GLU A 23 -2.44 7.84 5.87
C GLU A 23 -3.96 7.79 5.81
N SER A 24 -4.56 6.66 6.22
CA SER A 24 -5.99 6.53 6.38
C SER A 24 -6.33 6.09 7.80
N GLY A 25 -7.21 6.85 8.45
CA GLY A 25 -7.59 6.62 9.84
C GLY A 25 -6.41 6.60 10.81
N ALA A 26 -6.60 5.87 11.91
CA ALA A 26 -5.60 5.75 12.97
C ALA A 26 -4.49 4.74 12.64
N ASP A 27 -4.83 3.65 11.95
CA ASP A 27 -4.01 2.44 11.84
C ASP A 27 -3.94 1.85 10.42
N SER A 28 -4.12 2.65 9.37
CA SER A 28 -3.91 2.17 8.00
C SER A 28 -3.21 3.17 7.08
N LEU A 29 -2.66 2.63 5.99
CA LEU A 29 -2.10 3.38 4.88
C LEU A 29 -2.87 2.99 3.61
N LEU A 30 -3.09 3.96 2.74
CA LEU A 30 -3.60 3.74 1.40
C LEU A 30 -2.48 3.95 0.40
N ILE A 31 -2.35 3.00 -0.52
CA ILE A 31 -1.38 3.05 -1.59
C ILE A 31 -2.13 3.15 -2.90
N HIS A 32 -1.81 4.18 -3.66
CA HIS A 32 -2.40 4.47 -4.96
C HIS A 32 -1.32 4.38 -6.04
N HIS A 33 -1.74 3.94 -7.22
CA HIS A 33 -0.91 3.89 -8.41
C HIS A 33 -1.81 3.91 -9.65
N ASP A 34 -1.41 4.66 -10.68
CA ASP A 34 -2.21 4.83 -11.90
C ASP A 34 -2.31 3.54 -12.74
N ASP A 35 -1.24 2.73 -12.73
CA ASP A 35 -1.21 1.39 -13.31
C ASP A 35 -1.72 0.32 -12.34
N ALA A 36 -2.83 -0.33 -12.69
CA ALA A 36 -3.42 -1.44 -11.93
C ALA A 36 -2.51 -2.68 -11.85
N GLN A 37 -1.63 -2.92 -12.84
CA GLN A 37 -0.67 -4.02 -12.79
C GLN A 37 0.38 -3.77 -11.73
N GLN A 38 0.88 -2.53 -11.63
CA GLN A 38 1.81 -2.15 -10.56
C GLN A 38 1.14 -2.26 -9.19
N LEU A 39 -0.11 -1.82 -9.07
CA LEU A 39 -0.89 -1.95 -7.84
C LEU A 39 -1.04 -3.43 -7.42
N GLN A 40 -1.27 -4.35 -8.36
CA GLN A 40 -1.28 -5.79 -8.07
C GLN A 40 0.09 -6.32 -7.64
N GLN A 41 1.17 -5.87 -8.28
CA GLN A 41 2.52 -6.27 -7.90
C GLN A 41 2.86 -5.80 -6.48
N VAL A 42 2.53 -4.56 -6.14
CA VAL A 42 2.71 -3.98 -4.81
C VAL A 42 1.93 -4.78 -3.76
N ALA A 43 0.66 -5.14 -4.04
CA ALA A 43 -0.15 -5.93 -3.13
C ALA A 43 0.49 -7.29 -2.80
N ARG A 44 1.00 -7.99 -3.83
CA ARG A 44 1.72 -9.27 -3.66
C ARG A 44 3.02 -9.10 -2.88
N THR A 45 3.78 -8.04 -3.15
CA THR A 45 5.02 -7.76 -2.42
C THR A 45 4.73 -7.54 -0.93
N LEU A 46 3.67 -6.79 -0.60
CA LEU A 46 3.24 -6.56 0.78
C LEU A 46 2.84 -7.86 1.48
N GLU A 47 2.02 -8.69 0.83
CA GLU A 47 1.62 -10.00 1.36
C GLU A 47 2.84 -10.91 1.62
N ASN A 48 3.81 -10.95 0.71
CA ASN A 48 5.05 -11.71 0.86
C ASN A 48 5.93 -11.20 2.02
N ASN A 49 5.79 -9.93 2.39
CA ASN A 49 6.47 -9.32 3.53
C ASN A 49 5.63 -9.38 4.83
N ASN A 50 4.54 -10.16 4.85
CA ASN A 50 3.63 -10.35 5.98
C ASN A 50 2.82 -9.11 6.36
N PHE A 51 2.68 -8.13 5.46
CA PHE A 51 1.75 -7.03 5.67
C PHE A 51 0.32 -7.49 5.41
N ARG A 52 -0.61 -7.00 6.22
CA ARG A 52 -2.04 -7.20 5.99
C ARG A 52 -2.54 -6.13 5.03
N SER A 53 -2.47 -6.42 3.74
CA SER A 53 -2.95 -5.55 2.66
C SER A 53 -4.24 -6.10 2.04
N ALA A 54 -5.03 -5.21 1.45
CA ALA A 54 -6.18 -5.57 0.63
C ALA A 54 -6.30 -4.63 -0.56
N LEU A 55 -6.41 -5.20 -1.77
CA LEU A 55 -6.73 -4.43 -2.96
C LEU A 55 -8.22 -4.04 -2.92
N ARG A 56 -8.50 -2.75 -3.09
CA ARG A 56 -9.83 -2.15 -3.10
C ARG A 56 -10.04 -1.38 -4.39
N THR A 57 -11.28 -1.31 -4.83
CA THR A 57 -11.70 -0.51 -5.97
C THR A 57 -12.91 0.31 -5.56
N THR A 58 -12.87 1.61 -5.81
CA THR A 58 -13.97 2.55 -5.56
C THR A 58 -14.20 3.37 -6.81
N GLY A 59 -15.34 3.14 -7.47
CA GLY A 59 -15.60 3.71 -8.79
C GLY A 59 -14.52 3.28 -9.78
N ASP A 60 -13.87 4.25 -10.41
CA ASP A 60 -12.80 4.04 -11.39
C ASP A 60 -11.39 3.96 -10.76
N ALA A 61 -11.26 4.19 -9.46
CA ALA A 61 -9.97 4.19 -8.77
C ALA A 61 -9.73 2.86 -8.04
N SER A 62 -8.51 2.35 -8.11
CA SER A 62 -8.05 1.21 -7.30
C SER A 62 -6.92 1.63 -6.37
N TYR A 63 -6.92 1.07 -5.17
CA TYR A 63 -5.90 1.35 -4.15
C TYR A 63 -5.69 0.11 -3.26
N ILE A 64 -4.57 0.08 -2.54
CA ILE A 64 -4.29 -0.94 -1.54
C ILE A 64 -4.48 -0.32 -0.17
N GLU A 65 -5.28 -0.96 0.67
CA GLU A 65 -5.37 -0.63 2.09
C GLU A 65 -4.42 -1.55 2.86
N VAL A 66 -3.46 -0.98 3.58
CA VAL A 66 -2.50 -1.72 4.43
C VAL A 66 -2.78 -1.41 5.89
N LEU A 67 -3.06 -2.44 6.68
CA LEU A 67 -3.38 -2.29 8.10
C LEU A 67 -2.12 -2.41 8.95
N ASN A 68 -1.92 -1.45 9.85
CA ASN A 68 -0.93 -1.51 10.92
C ASN A 68 -1.46 -2.45 12.01
N ARG A 69 -0.84 -3.62 12.15
CA ARG A 69 -1.25 -4.66 13.10
C ARG A 69 -0.09 -5.05 14.01
#